data_AF-A0A1N6W0S0-F1
#
_entry.id   AF-A0A1N6W0S0-F1
#
_cell.length_a   1.000
_cell.length_b   1.000
_cell.length_c   1.000
_cell.angle_alpha   90.00
_cell.angle_beta   90.00
_cell.angle_gamma   90.00
#
_symmetry.space_group_name_H-M   'P 1'
#
loop_
_entity.id
_entity.type
_entity.pdbx_description
1 polymer ?
#
loop_
_entity_poly.entity_id
_entity_poly.type
_entity_poly.pdbx_seq_one_letter_code
_entity_poly.pdbx_strand_id
1 'polypeptide(L)'
;GTATKLQTARTLTVGATGKAFNGEAPLSWTLAEIGAQAAHANLAALAGLTGAADRMPYFTGAGALSLAVLTAAARTFLAASTQAAQRTALNLFTDASGVVTEGSGALPNIVSLLLQSATAAAARATLGADDASNLTKGTIPAARVPTLNQSTTGNAATATKLATDITINGVKVNAGSNATITAEATSASVMAANAAAAVGAVGTYAFLLLGGQSTGVRKEPGSTVAGSGCRYTAVDGTGSTSPAGTWSVMGWAGDADGGGQNSVTLCKRIA
;
A
#
# COMPACT_ATOMS: atom_id res chain seq x y z
N GLY A 1 -63.73 21.23 104.49
CA GLY A 1 -63.82 19.79 104.20
C GLY A 1 -62.71 19.43 103.25
N THR A 2 -61.97 18.37 103.53
CA THR A 2 -60.98 17.82 102.60
C THR A 2 -61.74 17.01 101.53
N ALA A 3 -61.57 17.35 100.25
CA ALA A 3 -62.21 16.61 99.16
C ALA A 3 -61.34 15.40 98.79
N THR A 4 -61.88 14.20 98.99
CA THR A 4 -61.15 12.94 98.73
C THR A 4 -61.39 12.38 97.32
N LYS A 5 -62.42 12.87 96.59
CA LYS A 5 -62.80 12.41 95.24
C LYS A 5 -63.59 13.48 94.44
N LEU A 6 -63.46 13.49 93.11
CA LEU A 6 -64.30 14.24 92.17
C LEU A 6 -65.69 13.60 92.00
N GLN A 7 -66.75 14.41 91.97
CA GLN A 7 -68.14 13.94 91.74
C GLN A 7 -68.34 13.26 90.37
N THR A 8 -67.55 13.63 89.35
CA THR A 8 -67.53 12.97 88.04
C THR A 8 -66.10 12.86 87.55
N ALA A 9 -65.69 11.65 87.17
CA ALA A 9 -64.36 11.42 86.61
C ALA A 9 -64.17 12.25 85.33
N ARG A 10 -62.96 12.79 85.14
CA ARG A 10 -62.57 13.55 83.94
C ARG A 10 -61.45 12.82 83.22
N THR A 11 -61.48 12.80 81.90
CA THR A 11 -60.39 12.19 81.13
C THR A 11 -59.18 13.11 81.14
N LEU A 12 -58.07 12.59 81.64
CA LEU A 12 -56.76 13.21 81.48
C LEU A 12 -56.03 12.47 80.35
N THR A 13 -55.68 13.20 79.29
CA THR A 13 -54.98 12.65 78.12
C THR A 13 -53.53 13.07 78.17
N VAL A 14 -52.63 12.10 78.08
CA VAL A 14 -51.18 12.32 77.95
C VAL A 14 -50.72 11.53 76.73
N GLY A 15 -50.01 12.20 75.83
CA GLY A 15 -49.68 11.64 74.51
C GLY A 15 -50.95 11.24 73.75
N ALA A 16 -51.03 9.98 73.35
CA ALA A 16 -52.17 9.45 72.59
C ALA A 16 -53.25 8.79 73.47
N THR A 17 -53.04 8.69 74.79
CA THR A 17 -53.89 7.87 75.66
C THR A 17 -54.60 8.70 76.73
N GLY A 18 -55.93 8.66 76.72
CA GLY A 18 -56.80 9.21 77.77
C GLY A 18 -57.07 8.22 78.89
N LYS A 19 -56.97 8.65 80.15
CA LYS A 19 -57.34 7.86 81.34
C LYS A 19 -58.28 8.66 82.25
N ALA A 20 -59.27 8.01 82.86
CA ALA A 20 -60.23 8.68 83.74
C ALA A 20 -59.60 8.99 85.11
N PHE A 21 -59.67 10.25 85.54
CA PHE A 21 -59.20 10.74 86.82
C PHE A 21 -60.37 11.14 87.73
N ASN A 22 -60.39 10.61 88.96
CA ASN A 22 -61.38 10.97 89.97
C ASN A 22 -60.77 11.34 91.34
N GLY A 23 -59.44 11.33 91.49
CA GLY A 23 -58.73 11.67 92.74
C GLY A 23 -58.51 10.51 93.74
N GLU A 24 -59.02 9.29 93.48
CA GLU A 24 -58.87 8.15 94.41
C GLU A 24 -57.51 7.45 94.33
N ALA A 25 -56.86 7.49 93.16
CA ALA A 25 -55.56 6.84 92.94
C ALA A 25 -54.70 7.62 91.93
N PRO A 26 -53.37 7.48 91.98
CA PRO A 26 -52.48 8.02 90.95
C PRO A 26 -52.74 7.38 89.59
N LEU A 27 -52.62 8.17 88.52
CA LEU A 27 -52.60 7.66 87.15
C LEU A 27 -51.15 7.41 86.74
N SER A 28 -50.90 6.31 86.03
CA SER A 28 -49.60 6.01 85.42
C SER A 28 -49.79 5.77 83.92
N TRP A 29 -48.89 6.34 83.14
CA TRP A 29 -48.76 6.05 81.72
C TRP A 29 -47.41 5.38 81.48
N THR A 30 -47.39 4.41 80.58
CA THR A 30 -46.19 3.81 80.03
C THR A 30 -45.52 4.74 79.02
N LEU A 31 -44.23 4.50 78.70
CA LEU A 31 -43.52 5.24 77.65
C LEU A 31 -44.28 5.19 76.31
N ALA A 32 -44.86 4.03 75.97
CA ALA A 32 -45.65 3.87 74.76
C ALA A 32 -46.92 4.74 74.77
N GLU A 33 -47.65 4.79 75.89
CA GLU A 33 -48.88 5.57 76.00
C GLU A 33 -48.64 7.08 75.92
N ILE A 34 -47.50 7.56 76.43
CA ILE A 34 -47.10 8.97 76.33
C ILE A 34 -46.40 9.30 75.00
N GLY A 35 -46.15 8.31 74.13
CA GLY A 35 -45.44 8.49 72.87
C GLY A 35 -43.92 8.73 73.00
N ALA A 36 -43.35 8.37 74.15
CA ALA A 36 -41.92 8.50 74.40
C ALA A 36 -41.15 7.30 73.80
N GLN A 37 -40.03 7.61 73.14
CA GLN A 37 -39.10 6.60 72.67
C GLN A 37 -38.47 5.86 73.86
N ALA A 38 -38.50 4.53 73.84
CA ALA A 38 -37.86 3.71 74.87
C ALA A 38 -36.34 3.91 74.88
N ALA A 39 -35.73 3.86 76.07
CA ALA A 39 -34.29 3.99 76.23
C ALA A 39 -33.56 2.88 75.45
N HIS A 40 -32.74 3.28 74.47
CA HIS A 40 -32.01 2.36 73.60
C HIS A 40 -30.56 2.83 73.45
N ALA A 41 -29.60 1.96 73.77
CA ALA A 41 -28.18 2.31 73.81
C ALA A 41 -27.66 2.89 72.48
N ASN A 42 -28.05 2.31 71.34
CA ASN A 42 -27.62 2.84 70.03
C ASN A 42 -28.20 4.23 69.72
N LEU A 43 -29.42 4.51 70.19
CA LEU A 43 -30.07 5.80 69.90
C LEU A 43 -29.48 6.89 70.80
N ALA A 44 -29.18 6.55 72.06
CA ALA A 44 -28.42 7.41 72.96
C ALA A 44 -27.02 7.69 72.42
N ALA A 45 -26.32 6.68 71.90
CA ALA A 45 -24.99 6.83 71.32
C ALA A 45 -25.00 7.70 70.04
N LEU A 46 -25.98 7.51 69.16
CA LEU A 46 -26.15 8.35 67.97
C LEU A 46 -26.47 9.79 68.34
N ALA A 47 -27.36 10.01 69.32
CA ALA A 47 -27.72 11.33 69.82
C ALA A 47 -26.57 12.04 70.55
N GLY A 48 -25.62 11.28 71.10
CA GLY A 48 -24.42 11.79 71.76
C GLY A 48 -23.30 12.22 70.81
N LEU A 49 -23.40 11.95 69.50
CA LEU A 49 -22.40 12.38 68.53
C LEU A 49 -22.45 13.89 68.30
N THR A 50 -21.30 14.54 68.32
CA THR A 50 -21.18 15.94 67.87
C THR A 50 -21.18 15.99 66.34
N GLY A 51 -22.29 16.42 65.74
CA GLY A 51 -22.40 16.57 64.29
C GLY A 51 -21.30 17.47 63.71
N ALA A 52 -20.70 17.04 62.60
CA ALA A 52 -19.67 17.79 61.88
C ALA A 52 -19.77 17.51 60.38
N ALA A 53 -19.33 18.47 59.55
CA ALA A 53 -19.28 18.30 58.10
C ALA A 53 -18.34 17.15 57.71
N ASP A 54 -18.66 16.48 56.61
CA ASP A 54 -17.83 15.41 56.03
C ASP A 54 -17.50 14.28 57.01
N ARG A 55 -18.44 13.94 57.90
CA ARG A 55 -18.33 12.83 58.86
C ARG A 55 -19.43 11.79 58.66
N MET A 56 -19.09 10.52 58.87
CA MET A 56 -20.02 9.39 58.88
C MET A 56 -20.02 8.71 60.25
N PRO A 57 -21.18 8.52 60.90
CA PRO A 57 -21.32 7.68 62.08
C PRO A 57 -21.01 6.21 61.77
N TYR A 58 -20.27 5.55 62.65
CA TYR A 58 -20.03 4.10 62.59
C TYR A 58 -19.99 3.51 63.99
N PHE A 59 -20.37 2.23 64.12
CA PHE A 59 -20.32 1.51 65.39
C PHE A 59 -18.88 1.14 65.73
N THR A 60 -18.49 1.42 66.97
CA THR A 60 -17.21 0.95 67.57
C THR A 60 -17.42 -0.17 68.58
N GLY A 61 -18.68 -0.47 68.92
CA GLY A 61 -19.10 -1.52 69.83
C GLY A 61 -20.63 -1.49 70.04
N ALA A 62 -21.16 -2.41 70.84
CA ALA A 62 -22.57 -2.39 71.21
C ALA A 62 -22.89 -1.13 72.00
N GLY A 63 -23.86 -0.32 71.54
CA GLY A 63 -24.22 0.94 72.19
C GLY A 63 -23.15 2.03 72.10
N ALA A 64 -22.18 1.93 71.17
CA ALA A 64 -21.13 2.94 70.99
C ALA A 64 -20.96 3.30 69.50
N LEU A 65 -20.98 4.59 69.20
CA LEU A 65 -20.68 5.13 67.86
C LEU A 65 -19.55 6.16 67.95
N SER A 66 -18.84 6.30 66.83
CA SER A 66 -17.88 7.39 66.60
C SER A 66 -18.06 7.96 65.18
N LEU A 67 -17.36 9.06 64.89
CA LEU A 67 -17.40 9.73 63.58
C LEU A 67 -16.11 9.48 62.81
N ALA A 68 -16.21 8.84 61.65
CA ALA A 68 -15.13 8.72 60.67
C ALA A 68 -15.19 9.88 59.66
N VAL A 69 -14.06 10.23 59.06
CA VAL A 69 -14.02 11.20 57.95
C VAL A 69 -14.56 10.54 56.68
N LEU A 70 -15.56 11.16 56.07
CA LEU A 70 -16.07 10.77 54.77
C LEU A 70 -15.38 11.63 53.71
N THR A 71 -14.36 11.08 53.04
CA THR A 71 -13.57 11.81 52.06
C THR A 71 -14.42 12.32 50.89
N ALA A 72 -13.93 13.35 50.18
CA ALA A 72 -14.61 13.86 48.99
C ALA A 72 -14.82 12.74 47.94
N ALA A 73 -13.81 11.90 47.71
CA ALA A 73 -13.92 10.76 46.81
C ALA A 73 -15.00 9.76 47.24
N ALA A 74 -15.11 9.46 48.54
CA ALA A 74 -16.17 8.60 49.06
C ALA A 74 -17.56 9.22 48.86
N ARG A 75 -17.70 10.55 49.06
CA ARG A 75 -18.96 11.25 48.76
C ARG A 75 -19.32 11.20 47.28
N THR A 76 -18.34 11.39 46.39
CA THR A 76 -18.54 11.26 44.93
C THR A 76 -18.98 9.85 44.56
N PHE A 77 -18.35 8.82 45.13
CA PHE A 77 -18.70 7.43 44.89
C PHE A 77 -20.11 7.08 45.41
N LEU A 78 -20.45 7.49 46.64
CA LEU A 78 -21.76 7.23 47.24
C LEU A 78 -22.90 8.03 46.57
N ALA A 79 -22.60 9.20 45.99
CA ALA A 79 -23.58 10.01 45.26
C ALA A 79 -23.88 9.48 43.85
N ALA A 80 -23.09 8.52 43.34
CA ALA A 80 -23.27 7.97 42.00
C ALA A 80 -24.52 7.08 41.92
N SER A 81 -25.46 7.44 41.04
CA SER A 81 -26.71 6.71 40.82
C SER A 81 -26.62 5.55 39.83
N THR A 82 -25.46 5.36 39.18
CA THR A 82 -25.24 4.30 38.18
C THR A 82 -23.88 3.65 38.39
N GLN A 83 -23.77 2.39 37.97
CA GLN A 83 -22.49 1.68 37.97
C GLN A 83 -21.43 2.40 37.12
N ALA A 84 -21.83 3.07 36.03
CA ALA A 84 -20.91 3.86 35.20
C ALA A 84 -20.33 5.05 35.98
N ALA A 85 -21.17 5.79 36.70
CA ALA A 85 -20.73 6.90 37.54
C ALA A 85 -19.84 6.43 38.71
N GLN A 86 -20.12 5.26 39.28
CA GLN A 86 -19.25 4.65 40.31
C GLN A 86 -17.87 4.29 39.76
N ARG A 87 -17.80 3.73 38.54
CA ARG A 87 -16.52 3.44 37.87
C ARG A 87 -15.74 4.71 37.55
N THR A 88 -16.41 5.76 37.06
CA THR A 88 -15.79 7.07 36.86
C THR A 88 -15.22 7.63 38.17
N ALA A 89 -15.94 7.51 39.29
CA ALA A 89 -15.49 7.97 40.60
C ALA A 89 -14.21 7.25 41.09
N LEU A 90 -14.00 6.01 40.67
CA LEU A 90 -12.78 5.24 40.95
C LEU A 90 -11.71 5.37 39.84
N ASN A 91 -11.97 6.16 38.80
CA ASN A 91 -11.13 6.25 37.59
C ASN A 91 -10.92 4.89 36.88
N LEU A 92 -11.95 4.04 36.94
CA LEU A 92 -11.99 2.75 36.28
C LEU A 92 -12.63 2.90 34.90
N PHE A 93 -12.03 2.26 33.91
CA PHE A 93 -12.58 2.18 32.56
C PHE A 93 -13.24 0.82 32.35
N THR A 94 -14.26 0.78 31.51
CA THR A 94 -14.89 -0.47 31.05
C THR A 94 -14.64 -0.56 29.56
N ASP A 95 -14.00 -1.64 29.13
CA ASP A 95 -13.92 -1.91 27.71
C ASP A 95 -15.29 -2.35 27.16
N ALA A 96 -15.37 -2.51 25.83
CA ALA A 96 -16.59 -2.98 25.17
C ALA A 96 -17.02 -4.40 25.59
N SER A 97 -16.13 -5.16 26.24
CA SER A 97 -16.40 -6.50 26.76
C SER A 97 -16.91 -6.52 28.20
N GLY A 98 -16.99 -5.35 28.86
CA GLY A 98 -17.41 -5.26 30.25
C GLY A 98 -16.29 -5.49 31.26
N VAL A 99 -15.04 -5.68 30.81
CA VAL A 99 -13.89 -5.91 31.69
C VAL A 99 -13.42 -4.57 32.25
N VAL A 100 -13.31 -4.52 33.58
CA VAL A 100 -12.87 -3.34 34.32
C VAL A 100 -11.36 -3.42 34.47
N THR A 101 -10.64 -2.47 33.86
CA THR A 101 -9.18 -2.34 34.04
C THR A 101 -8.87 -1.08 34.84
N GLU A 102 -7.91 -1.19 35.78
CA GLU A 102 -7.45 -0.04 36.56
C GLU A 102 -6.78 0.99 35.65
N GLY A 103 -7.39 2.17 35.56
CA GLY A 103 -6.79 3.33 34.95
C GLY A 103 -5.85 4.00 35.92
N SER A 104 -4.59 3.56 36.00
CA SER A 104 -3.56 4.44 36.60
C SER A 104 -3.55 5.72 35.75
N GLY A 105 -3.85 6.88 36.35
CA GLY A 105 -4.10 8.16 35.67
C GLY A 105 -2.96 8.76 34.84
N ALA A 106 -2.01 7.93 34.41
CA ALA A 106 -0.85 8.27 33.59
C ALA A 106 -0.57 7.21 32.51
N LEU A 107 -1.55 6.38 32.10
CA LEU A 107 -1.34 5.52 30.95
C LEU A 107 -1.33 6.39 29.68
N PRO A 108 -0.22 6.48 28.93
CA PRO A 108 -0.19 7.23 27.68
C PRO A 108 -1.31 6.73 26.77
N ASN A 109 -2.08 7.68 26.23
CA ASN A 109 -3.24 7.53 25.33
C ASN A 109 -3.32 6.18 24.58
N ILE A 110 -2.22 5.76 23.94
CA ILE A 110 -2.07 4.51 23.20
C ILE A 110 -2.50 3.25 23.96
N VAL A 111 -2.19 3.12 25.26
CA VAL A 111 -2.54 1.92 26.05
C VAL A 111 -4.02 1.92 26.37
N SER A 112 -4.58 3.05 26.81
CA SER A 112 -6.03 3.17 27.08
C SER A 112 -6.88 2.91 25.83
N LEU A 113 -6.38 3.30 24.66
CA LEU A 113 -7.00 3.12 23.36
C LEU A 113 -6.93 1.67 22.86
N LEU A 114 -5.84 0.95 23.16
CA LEU A 114 -5.69 -0.49 22.95
C LEU A 114 -6.64 -1.30 23.85
N LEU A 115 -6.74 -0.94 25.12
CA LEU A 115 -7.62 -1.63 26.07
C LEU A 115 -9.12 -1.38 25.78
N GLN A 116 -9.48 -0.28 25.14
CA GLN A 116 -10.87 -0.01 24.72
C GLN A 116 -11.27 -0.77 23.43
N SER A 117 -10.31 -1.37 22.73
CA SER A 117 -10.59 -2.02 21.45
C SER A 117 -11.14 -3.44 21.64
N ALA A 118 -12.32 -3.72 21.06
CA ALA A 118 -13.00 -5.00 21.23
C ALA A 118 -12.28 -6.19 20.57
N THR A 119 -11.38 -5.92 19.62
CA THR A 119 -10.64 -6.96 18.87
C THR A 119 -9.26 -6.46 18.48
N ALA A 120 -8.34 -7.38 18.17
CA ALA A 120 -7.03 -7.05 17.62
C ALA A 120 -7.11 -6.25 16.30
N ALA A 121 -8.20 -6.39 15.52
CA ALA A 121 -8.42 -5.59 14.31
C ALA A 121 -8.76 -4.13 14.63
N ALA A 122 -9.64 -3.90 15.61
CA ALA A 122 -9.96 -2.56 16.07
C ALA A 122 -8.72 -1.85 16.66
N ALA A 123 -7.90 -2.56 17.45
CA ALA A 123 -6.64 -2.02 17.98
C ALA A 123 -5.71 -1.51 16.87
N ARG A 124 -5.49 -2.33 15.84
CA ARG A 124 -4.61 -1.99 14.72
C ARG A 124 -5.13 -0.81 13.91
N ALA A 125 -6.44 -0.76 13.66
CA ALA A 125 -7.06 0.36 12.97
C ALA A 125 -6.87 1.67 13.74
N THR A 126 -7.10 1.65 15.06
CA THR A 126 -6.96 2.84 15.91
C THR A 126 -5.52 3.30 16.09
N LEU A 127 -4.55 2.38 16.07
CA LEU A 127 -3.12 2.70 16.04
C LEU A 127 -2.64 3.19 14.66
N GLY A 128 -3.53 3.26 13.66
CA GLY A 128 -3.17 3.62 12.29
C GLY A 128 -2.27 2.58 11.60
N ALA A 129 -2.17 1.37 12.15
CA ALA A 129 -1.34 0.29 11.59
C ALA A 129 -1.94 -0.31 10.31
N ASP A 130 -3.25 -0.13 10.11
CA ASP A 130 -3.97 -0.51 8.89
C ASP A 130 -4.13 0.67 7.90
N ASP A 131 -3.67 1.88 8.25
CA ASP A 131 -3.72 3.05 7.37
C ASP A 131 -2.59 2.97 6.32
N ALA A 132 -2.99 2.82 5.06
CA ALA A 132 -2.07 2.73 3.93
C ALA A 132 -1.17 3.97 3.77
N SER A 133 -1.57 5.14 4.29
CA SER A 133 -0.78 6.38 4.25
C SER A 133 0.41 6.38 5.23
N ASN A 134 0.33 5.59 6.31
CA ASN A 134 1.44 5.36 7.24
C ASN A 134 2.47 4.39 6.66
N LEU A 135 2.05 3.53 5.72
CA LEU A 135 2.89 2.61 4.98
C LEU A 135 3.88 3.33 4.05
N THR A 136 3.53 4.55 3.62
CA THR A 136 4.36 5.41 2.73
C THR A 136 5.49 6.15 3.46
N LYS A 137 5.52 6.10 4.80
CA LYS A 137 6.55 6.77 5.63
C LYS A 137 7.42 5.81 6.44
N GLY A 138 7.11 4.50 6.46
CA GLY A 138 7.77 3.50 7.31
C GLY A 138 8.38 2.32 6.54
N THR A 139 9.39 1.70 7.14
CA THR A 139 9.96 0.42 6.64
C THR A 139 8.97 -0.70 6.95
N ILE A 140 8.49 -1.43 5.94
CA ILE A 140 7.68 -2.63 6.15
C ILE A 140 8.63 -3.83 6.37
N PRO A 141 8.54 -4.57 7.50
CA PRO A 141 9.35 -5.78 7.69
C PRO A 141 9.07 -6.77 6.55
N ALA A 142 10.13 -7.29 5.91
CA ALA A 142 10.02 -8.16 4.74
C ALA A 142 9.10 -9.39 4.97
N ALA A 143 9.03 -9.90 6.20
CA ALA A 143 8.14 -11.00 6.58
C ALA A 143 6.64 -10.67 6.48
N ARG A 144 6.24 -9.38 6.51
CA ARG A 144 4.85 -8.93 6.34
C ARG A 144 4.48 -8.60 4.88
N VAL A 145 5.46 -8.65 3.97
CA VAL A 145 5.22 -8.51 2.52
C VAL A 145 5.81 -9.72 1.79
N PRO A 146 5.29 -10.94 2.06
CA PRO A 146 5.85 -12.19 1.54
C PRO A 146 5.79 -12.27 0.00
N THR A 147 4.90 -11.50 -0.63
CA THR A 147 4.85 -11.32 -2.08
C THR A 147 4.71 -9.83 -2.39
N LEU A 148 5.78 -9.22 -2.87
CA LEU A 148 5.75 -7.85 -3.38
C LEU A 148 4.98 -7.87 -4.71
N ASN A 149 3.70 -7.44 -4.73
CA ASN A 149 2.98 -7.18 -5.99
C ASN A 149 3.47 -5.85 -6.60
N GLN A 150 4.79 -5.74 -6.77
CA GLN A 150 5.41 -4.60 -7.40
C GLN A 150 5.30 -4.82 -8.91
N SER A 151 4.59 -3.93 -9.60
CA SER A 151 4.87 -3.72 -11.02
C SER A 151 6.27 -3.09 -11.06
N THR A 152 7.30 -3.92 -11.12
CA THR A 152 8.68 -3.46 -11.28
C THR A 152 8.80 -2.88 -12.67
N THR A 153 8.62 -1.56 -12.80
CA THR A 153 9.05 -0.85 -14.02
C THR A 153 10.58 -0.94 -14.22
N GLY A 154 11.31 -1.52 -13.26
CA GLY A 154 12.76 -1.75 -13.29
C GLY A 154 13.14 -3.20 -13.60
N ASN A 155 13.26 -3.51 -14.88
CA ASN A 155 13.84 -4.75 -15.41
C ASN A 155 15.39 -4.74 -15.29
N ALA A 156 15.96 -4.60 -14.10
CA ALA A 156 17.41 -4.32 -13.99
C ALA A 156 18.28 -5.50 -13.53
N ALA A 157 17.86 -6.31 -12.55
CA ALA A 157 18.77 -7.29 -11.92
C ALA A 157 18.54 -8.75 -12.33
N THR A 158 17.33 -9.12 -12.78
CA THR A 158 16.96 -10.52 -13.12
C THR A 158 16.37 -10.66 -14.52
N ALA A 159 16.48 -9.61 -15.35
CA ALA A 159 15.94 -9.59 -16.70
C ALA A 159 16.71 -10.56 -17.61
N THR A 160 16.33 -11.83 -17.50
CA THR A 160 16.85 -12.95 -18.30
C THR A 160 15.97 -13.18 -19.53
N LYS A 161 14.98 -12.31 -19.79
CA LYS A 161 14.05 -12.38 -20.93
C LYS A 161 13.72 -11.03 -21.57
N LEU A 162 13.86 -10.96 -22.90
CA LEU A 162 13.19 -9.94 -23.71
C LEU A 162 11.68 -10.25 -23.70
N ALA A 163 10.85 -9.23 -23.52
CA ALA A 163 9.40 -9.38 -23.39
C ALA A 163 8.78 -10.13 -24.59
N THR A 164 9.27 -9.84 -25.79
CA THR A 164 8.95 -10.55 -27.03
C THR A 164 10.24 -10.85 -27.77
N ASP A 165 10.42 -12.09 -28.21
CA ASP A 165 11.59 -12.45 -29.01
C ASP A 165 11.51 -11.71 -30.36
N ILE A 166 12.63 -11.14 -30.81
CA ILE A 166 12.71 -10.44 -32.10
C ILE A 166 13.66 -11.18 -33.05
N THR A 167 13.51 -10.94 -34.34
CA THR A 167 14.36 -11.55 -35.37
C THR A 167 15.11 -10.46 -36.13
N ILE A 168 16.44 -10.60 -36.24
CA ILE A 168 17.30 -9.71 -37.03
C ILE A 168 18.01 -10.57 -38.07
N ASN A 169 17.82 -10.28 -39.36
CA ASN A 169 18.39 -11.05 -40.47
C ASN A 169 18.15 -12.57 -40.34
N GLY A 170 16.94 -12.96 -39.90
CA GLY A 170 16.58 -14.37 -39.66
C GLY A 170 17.10 -14.98 -38.36
N VAL A 171 18.00 -14.30 -37.64
CA VAL A 171 18.52 -14.76 -36.34
C VAL A 171 17.57 -14.34 -35.22
N LYS A 172 17.08 -15.33 -34.47
CA LYS A 172 16.23 -15.11 -33.29
C LYS A 172 17.07 -14.60 -32.13
N VAL A 173 16.81 -13.38 -31.67
CA VAL A 173 17.43 -12.82 -30.46
C VAL A 173 16.47 -13.04 -29.29
N ASN A 174 16.87 -13.94 -28.40
CA ASN A 174 16.23 -14.16 -27.12
C ASN A 174 17.24 -13.85 -26.01
N ALA A 175 16.84 -13.97 -24.76
CA ALA A 175 17.66 -13.56 -23.63
C ALA A 175 18.26 -14.74 -22.84
N GLY A 176 18.15 -15.96 -23.36
CA GLY A 176 18.74 -17.14 -22.74
C GLY A 176 20.19 -17.39 -23.17
N SER A 177 20.68 -16.72 -24.21
CA SER A 177 22.02 -16.95 -24.76
C SER A 177 22.49 -15.76 -25.61
N ASN A 178 23.80 -15.64 -25.78
CA ASN A 178 24.37 -14.67 -26.73
C ASN A 178 23.93 -15.04 -28.15
N ALA A 179 23.38 -14.07 -28.89
CA ALA A 179 23.07 -14.22 -30.31
C ALA A 179 24.24 -13.69 -31.14
N THR A 180 24.72 -14.50 -32.09
CA THR A 180 25.71 -14.06 -33.08
C THR A 180 25.00 -13.61 -34.35
N ILE A 181 25.08 -12.33 -34.66
CA ILE A 181 24.54 -11.75 -35.89
C ILE A 181 25.73 -11.54 -36.83
N THR A 182 25.72 -12.24 -37.96
CA THR A 182 26.78 -12.10 -38.98
C THR A 182 26.25 -11.23 -40.12
N ALA A 183 27.06 -10.29 -40.62
CA ALA A 183 26.72 -9.54 -41.82
C ALA A 183 26.66 -10.49 -43.03
N GLU A 184 25.58 -10.41 -43.80
CA GLU A 184 25.28 -11.33 -44.92
C GLU A 184 26.30 -11.20 -46.08
N ALA A 185 26.96 -10.05 -46.21
CA ALA A 185 28.08 -9.85 -47.13
C ALA A 185 29.38 -9.65 -46.35
N THR A 186 30.29 -10.62 -46.46
CA THR A 186 31.69 -10.46 -46.02
C THR A 186 32.56 -10.15 -47.23
N SER A 187 33.74 -9.58 -47.02
CA SER A 187 34.71 -9.41 -48.11
C SER A 187 35.01 -10.74 -48.83
N ALA A 188 34.95 -11.87 -48.12
CA ALA A 188 35.10 -13.20 -48.68
C ALA A 188 33.92 -13.62 -49.58
N SER A 189 32.67 -13.38 -49.17
CA SER A 189 31.51 -13.72 -50.01
C SER A 189 31.42 -12.82 -51.25
N VAL A 190 31.79 -11.53 -51.12
CA VAL A 190 31.89 -10.61 -52.26
C VAL A 190 33.00 -11.03 -53.22
N MET A 191 34.18 -11.40 -52.71
CA MET A 191 35.28 -11.88 -53.55
C MET A 191 34.96 -13.22 -54.22
N ALA A 192 34.32 -14.16 -53.53
CA ALA A 192 33.89 -15.42 -54.10
C ALA A 192 32.86 -15.23 -55.21
N ALA A 193 31.86 -14.35 -55.01
CA ALA A 193 30.88 -14.02 -56.04
C ALA A 193 31.52 -13.35 -57.26
N ASN A 194 32.50 -12.47 -57.05
CA ASN A 194 33.24 -11.82 -58.14
C ASN A 194 34.16 -12.80 -58.89
N ALA A 195 34.82 -13.74 -58.19
CA ALA A 195 35.67 -14.75 -58.79
C ALA A 195 34.88 -15.80 -59.59
N ALA A 196 33.65 -16.09 -59.19
CA ALA A 196 32.74 -16.99 -59.91
C ALA A 196 32.01 -16.32 -61.08
N ALA A 197 32.11 -15.01 -61.25
CA ALA A 197 31.43 -14.30 -62.32
C ALA A 197 32.04 -14.65 -63.69
N ALA A 198 31.25 -15.28 -64.55
CA ALA A 198 31.65 -15.55 -65.93
C ALA A 198 31.88 -14.24 -66.70
N VAL A 199 32.74 -14.26 -67.72
CA VAL A 199 33.01 -13.07 -68.54
C VAL A 199 31.71 -12.58 -69.17
N GLY A 200 31.39 -11.31 -68.92
CA GLY A 200 30.15 -10.71 -69.36
C GLY A 200 28.94 -11.07 -68.51
N ALA A 201 29.08 -11.51 -67.26
CA ALA A 201 28.02 -11.45 -66.25
C ALA A 201 27.79 -10.02 -65.75
N VAL A 202 26.62 -9.72 -65.18
CA VAL A 202 26.31 -8.38 -64.64
C VAL A 202 27.32 -8.00 -63.56
N GLY A 203 27.84 -6.77 -63.63
CA GLY A 203 28.89 -6.26 -62.75
C GLY A 203 30.31 -6.45 -63.28
N THR A 204 30.52 -7.35 -64.25
CA THR A 204 31.85 -7.61 -64.85
C THR A 204 32.20 -6.58 -65.93
N TYR A 205 33.50 -6.44 -66.17
CA TYR A 205 34.05 -5.58 -67.21
C TYR A 205 34.52 -6.45 -68.38
N ALA A 206 34.30 -5.98 -69.60
CA ALA A 206 34.84 -6.60 -70.80
C ALA A 206 35.31 -5.52 -71.78
N PHE A 207 36.23 -5.91 -72.65
CA PHE A 207 36.65 -5.12 -73.79
C PHE A 207 35.75 -5.44 -74.98
N LEU A 208 35.02 -4.44 -75.45
CA LEU A 208 34.07 -4.54 -76.55
C LEU A 208 34.52 -3.61 -77.69
N LEU A 209 34.29 -4.07 -78.91
CA LEU A 209 34.39 -3.22 -80.08
C LEU A 209 33.00 -2.65 -80.36
N LEU A 210 32.87 -1.35 -80.21
CA LEU A 210 31.63 -0.60 -80.43
C LEU A 210 31.67 -0.01 -81.85
N GLY A 211 31.03 -0.70 -82.79
CA GLY A 211 30.86 -0.24 -84.18
C GLY A 211 31.90 -0.76 -85.19
N GLY A 212 31.47 -0.78 -86.45
CA GLY A 212 32.27 -1.11 -87.63
C GLY A 212 31.58 -0.54 -88.87
N GLN A 213 32.33 0.22 -89.66
CA GLN A 213 31.95 1.03 -90.83
C GLN A 213 31.29 2.41 -90.54
N SER A 214 32.08 3.46 -90.83
CA SER A 214 31.81 4.84 -91.26
C SER A 214 30.66 5.69 -90.69
N THR A 215 29.82 5.24 -89.76
CA THR A 215 28.77 6.08 -89.13
C THR A 215 28.62 5.91 -87.61
N GLY A 216 29.54 5.21 -86.94
CA GLY A 216 29.44 4.91 -85.50
C GLY A 216 29.92 6.05 -84.59
N VAL A 217 28.99 6.82 -84.05
CA VAL A 217 29.25 7.86 -83.02
C VAL A 217 29.95 7.22 -81.80
N ARG A 218 31.14 7.73 -81.42
CA ARG A 218 31.81 7.36 -80.16
C ARG A 218 30.81 7.48 -79.01
N LYS A 219 30.71 6.45 -78.20
CA LYS A 219 29.84 6.43 -77.03
C LYS A 219 30.62 6.98 -75.85
N GLU A 220 30.17 8.11 -75.32
CA GLU A 220 30.84 8.78 -74.21
C GLU A 220 30.82 7.90 -72.95
N PRO A 221 31.85 7.95 -72.09
CA PRO A 221 31.83 7.30 -70.79
C PRO A 221 30.53 7.63 -70.02
N GLY A 222 29.92 6.60 -69.43
CA GLY A 222 28.62 6.69 -68.76
C GLY A 222 27.41 6.41 -69.66
N SER A 223 27.56 6.44 -70.99
CA SER A 223 26.48 6.04 -71.90
C SER A 223 26.27 4.53 -71.92
N THR A 224 25.08 4.08 -72.31
CA THR A 224 24.74 2.66 -72.41
C THR A 224 24.71 2.19 -73.87
N VAL A 225 25.12 0.95 -74.08
CA VAL A 225 25.10 0.25 -75.36
C VAL A 225 24.47 -1.13 -75.20
N ALA A 226 23.65 -1.52 -76.17
CA ALA A 226 23.14 -2.89 -76.23
C ALA A 226 24.25 -3.82 -76.72
N GLY A 227 24.43 -4.95 -76.04
CA GLY A 227 25.47 -5.92 -76.39
C GLY A 227 25.29 -6.50 -77.82
N SER A 228 24.05 -6.56 -78.32
CA SER A 228 23.74 -6.91 -79.72
C SER A 228 24.35 -5.96 -80.76
N GLY A 229 24.70 -4.73 -80.37
CA GLY A 229 25.38 -3.75 -81.22
C GLY A 229 26.91 -3.76 -81.08
N CYS A 230 27.46 -4.69 -80.29
CA CYS A 230 28.87 -4.76 -79.98
C CYS A 230 29.50 -6.04 -80.55
N ARG A 231 30.80 -6.02 -80.77
CA ARG A 231 31.61 -7.22 -81.03
C ARG A 231 32.45 -7.56 -79.81
N TYR A 232 32.51 -8.85 -79.51
CA TYR A 232 33.25 -9.42 -78.39
C TYR A 232 33.96 -10.69 -78.86
N THR A 233 35.12 -10.99 -78.26
CA THR A 233 35.82 -12.26 -78.48
C THR A 233 35.43 -13.20 -77.36
N ALA A 234 34.75 -14.29 -77.68
CA ALA A 234 34.38 -15.26 -76.66
C ALA A 234 35.61 -16.00 -76.13
N VAL A 235 35.46 -16.58 -74.94
CA VAL A 235 36.53 -17.34 -74.26
C VAL A 235 36.99 -18.58 -75.04
N ASP A 236 36.23 -18.99 -76.06
CA ASP A 236 36.54 -20.06 -77.00
C ASP A 236 37.34 -19.59 -78.24
N GLY A 237 37.69 -18.29 -78.30
CA GLY A 237 38.46 -17.69 -79.39
C GLY A 237 37.62 -17.29 -80.61
N THR A 238 36.29 -17.38 -80.55
CA THR A 238 35.43 -16.95 -81.68
C THR A 238 35.32 -15.42 -81.76
N GLY A 239 35.78 -14.84 -82.87
CA GLY A 239 36.01 -13.38 -83.04
C GLY A 239 34.85 -12.56 -83.61
N SER A 240 33.60 -13.05 -83.60
CA SER A 240 32.46 -12.32 -84.16
C SER A 240 31.12 -12.62 -83.47
N THR A 241 31.14 -12.68 -82.14
CA THR A 241 29.90 -12.81 -81.36
C THR A 241 29.52 -11.48 -80.72
N SER A 242 28.22 -11.32 -80.45
CA SER A 242 27.70 -10.15 -79.74
C SER A 242 27.33 -10.56 -78.31
N PRO A 243 27.84 -9.85 -77.29
CA PRO A 243 27.50 -10.16 -75.91
C PRO A 243 26.02 -9.86 -75.65
N ALA A 244 25.39 -10.61 -74.74
CA ALA A 244 24.03 -10.31 -74.31
C ALA A 244 23.98 -9.11 -73.34
N GLY A 245 22.79 -8.52 -73.19
CA GLY A 245 22.52 -7.53 -72.14
C GLY A 245 22.89 -6.08 -72.49
N THR A 246 22.80 -5.22 -71.48
CA THR A 246 23.08 -3.78 -71.56
C THR A 246 24.39 -3.46 -70.85
N TRP A 247 25.21 -2.66 -71.51
CA TRP A 247 26.57 -2.37 -71.10
C TRP A 247 26.76 -0.87 -70.93
N SER A 248 27.41 -0.45 -69.84
CA SER A 248 27.81 0.94 -69.62
C SER A 248 29.24 1.13 -70.11
N VAL A 249 29.47 2.16 -70.93
CA VAL A 249 30.80 2.51 -71.43
C VAL A 249 31.60 3.13 -70.29
N MET A 250 32.75 2.55 -69.97
CA MET A 250 33.62 3.02 -68.89
C MET A 250 34.76 3.89 -69.41
N GLY A 251 35.18 3.68 -70.66
CA GLY A 251 36.25 4.41 -71.32
C GLY A 251 36.71 3.67 -72.57
N TRP A 252 37.51 4.31 -73.40
CA TRP A 252 38.02 3.73 -74.65
C TRP A 252 39.48 4.11 -74.89
N ALA A 253 40.19 3.23 -75.59
CA ALA A 253 41.50 3.50 -76.14
C ALA A 253 41.38 3.52 -77.66
N GLY A 254 41.68 4.67 -78.27
CA GLY A 254 41.75 4.83 -79.71
C GLY A 254 43.10 4.38 -80.26
N ASP A 255 43.14 3.96 -81.51
CA ASP A 255 44.40 3.78 -82.23
C ASP A 255 45.14 5.13 -82.38
N ALA A 256 46.47 5.10 -82.36
CA ALA A 256 47.32 6.30 -82.31
C ALA A 256 47.21 7.17 -83.58
N ASP A 257 46.68 6.61 -84.67
CA ASP A 257 46.49 7.24 -85.97
C ASP A 257 45.07 7.81 -86.18
N GLY A 258 44.15 7.63 -85.22
CA GLY A 258 42.78 8.16 -85.28
C GLY A 258 41.85 7.46 -86.28
N GLY A 259 42.26 6.30 -86.82
CA GLY A 259 41.57 5.58 -87.89
C GLY A 259 40.53 4.53 -87.44
N GLY A 260 39.35 4.99 -87.01
CA GLY A 260 38.01 4.38 -87.18
C GLY A 260 37.65 2.89 -86.95
N GLN A 261 38.54 1.89 -86.86
CA GLN A 261 38.12 0.46 -86.84
C GLN A 261 38.76 -0.43 -85.76
N ASN A 262 39.80 0.04 -85.07
CA ASN A 262 40.57 -0.79 -84.12
C ASN A 262 40.41 -0.36 -82.65
N SER A 263 39.53 0.60 -82.35
CA SER A 263 39.36 1.14 -81.01
C SER A 263 38.71 0.12 -80.06
N VAL A 264 39.34 -0.12 -78.93
CA VAL A 264 38.81 -0.99 -77.87
C VAL A 264 38.10 -0.14 -76.82
N THR A 265 36.87 -0.53 -76.48
CA THR A 265 36.10 0.13 -75.41
C THR A 265 35.99 -0.79 -74.22
N LEU A 266 36.35 -0.29 -73.03
CA LEU A 266 36.05 -0.97 -71.77
C LEU A 266 34.59 -0.69 -71.41
N CYS A 267 33.79 -1.74 -71.28
CA CYS A 267 32.40 -1.63 -70.84
C CYS A 267 32.14 -2.50 -69.62
N LYS A 268 31.25 -2.03 -68.73
CA LYS A 268 30.73 -2.80 -67.60
C LYS A 268 29.33 -3.31 -67.93
N ARG A 269 29.06 -4.60 -67.74
CA ARG A 269 27.69 -5.10 -67.88
C ARG A 269 26.85 -4.64 -66.69
N ILE A 270 25.70 -4.04 -66.95
CA ILE A 270 24.82 -3.49 -65.90
C ILE A 270 23.45 -4.16 -65.83
N ALA A 271 23.05 -4.90 -66.87
CA ALA A 271 21.87 -5.78 -66.92
C ALA A 271 22.07 -6.86 -68.01
#